data_AF-T1APP7-F1
#
_entry.id   AF-T1APP7-F1
#
_cell.length_a   1.000
_cell.length_b   1.000
_cell.length_c   1.000
_cell.angle_alpha   90.00
_cell.angle_beta   90.00
_cell.angle_gamma   90.00
#
_symmetry.space_group_name_H-M   'P 1'
#
loop_
_entity.id
_entity.type
_entity.pdbx_description
1 polymer ?
#
loop_
_entity_poly.entity_id
_entity_poly.type
_entity_poly.pdbx_seq_one_letter_code
_entity_poly.pdbx_strand_id
1 'polypeptide(L)' 'MMDFGRFMYEQSKKVHAMKQNQRSGQVKEVKFRPHINEHDLSTKINYVQRFLEEGNRAKINLMFRGRE' A
#
# COMPACT_ATOMS: atom_id res chain seq x y z
N MET A 1 -5.60 -44.77 9.37
CA MET A 1 -5.48 -44.14 8.04
C MET A 1 -5.89 -42.68 8.24
N MET A 2 -4.95 -41.73 8.13
CA MET A 2 -5.30 -40.32 8.33
C MET A 2 -6.33 -39.90 7.28
N ASP A 3 -7.43 -39.30 7.74
CA ASP A 3 -8.47 -38.70 6.89
C ASP A 3 -7.88 -37.51 6.12
N PHE A 4 -7.25 -37.81 4.98
CA PHE A 4 -6.63 -36.84 4.10
C PHE A 4 -7.62 -35.75 3.66
N GLY A 5 -8.90 -36.10 3.50
CA GLY A 5 -9.96 -35.15 3.15
C GLY A 5 -10.19 -34.08 4.22
N ARG A 6 -10.19 -34.46 5.51
CA ARG A 6 -10.38 -33.52 6.62
C ARG A 6 -9.16 -32.60 6.79
N PHE A 7 -7.95 -33.14 6.61
CA PHE A 7 -6.71 -32.37 6.70
C PHE A 7 -6.62 -31.30 5.59
N MET A 8 -6.99 -31.63 4.35
CA MET A 8 -7.00 -30.67 3.24
C MET A 8 -8.01 -29.54 3.46
N TYR A 9 -9.17 -29.85 4.06
CA TYR A 9 -10.16 -28.84 4.42
C TYR A 9 -9.63 -27.87 5.50
N GLU A 10 -9.01 -28.38 6.56
CA GLU A 10 -8.41 -27.55 7.61
C GLU A 10 -7.24 -26.71 7.09
N GLN A 11 -6.42 -27.27 6.19
CA GLN A 11 -5.32 -26.54 5.58
C GLN A 11 -5.82 -25.41 4.69
N SER A 12 -6.82 -25.68 3.84
CA SER A 12 -7.45 -24.65 3.00
C SER A 12 -8.09 -23.54 3.83
N LYS A 13 -8.77 -23.89 4.93
CA LYS A 13 -9.36 -22.93 5.87
C LYS A 13 -8.31 -22.06 6.54
N LYS A 14 -7.18 -22.64 6.97
CA LYS A 14 -6.03 -21.89 7.52
C LYS A 14 -5.43 -20.93 6.49
N VAL A 15 -5.22 -21.38 5.26
CA VAL A 15 -4.68 -20.54 4.18
C VAL A 15 -5.61 -19.37 3.86
N HIS A 16 -6.93 -19.60 3.82
CA HIS A 16 -7.92 -18.54 3.60
C HIS A 16 -7.92 -17.53 4.74
N ALA A 17 -7.89 -17.98 5.99
CA ALA A 17 -7.81 -17.11 7.15
C ALA A 17 -6.51 -16.28 7.14
N MET A 18 -5.38 -16.88 6.79
CA MET A 18 -4.09 -16.17 6.65
C MET A 18 -4.13 -15.12 5.54
N LYS A 19 -4.71 -15.46 4.38
CA LYS A 19 -4.82 -14.54 3.23
C LYS A 19 -5.76 -13.36 3.52
N GLN A 20 -6.84 -13.58 4.26
CA GLN A 20 -7.74 -12.51 4.71
C GLN A 20 -7.08 -11.58 5.75
N ASN A 21 -6.26 -12.14 6.64
CA ASN A 21 -5.59 -11.37 7.68
C ASN A 21 -4.35 -10.61 7.16
N GLN A 22 -3.86 -10.96 5.97
CA GLN A 22 -2.83 -10.20 5.27
C GLN A 22 -3.40 -8.86 4.81
N ARG A 23 -3.19 -7.80 5.61
CA ARG A 23 -3.45 -6.43 5.20
C ARG A 23 -2.58 -6.09 4.00
N SER A 24 -3.17 -6.19 2.82
CA SER A 24 -2.53 -5.80 1.57
C SER A 24 -2.49 -4.28 1.55
N GLY A 25 -1.40 -3.70 2.06
CA GLY A 25 -1.19 -2.25 2.00
C GLY A 25 -1.24 -1.80 0.55
N GLN A 26 -2.18 -0.92 0.22
CA GLN A 26 -2.29 -0.41 -1.14
C GLN A 26 -1.10 0.50 -1.42
N VAL A 27 -0.63 0.49 -2.67
CA VAL A 27 0.39 1.43 -3.12
C VAL A 27 -0.32 2.70 -3.58
N LYS A 28 -0.18 3.78 -2.82
CA LYS A 28 -0.72 5.10 -3.17
C LYS A 28 0.38 5.92 -3.84
N GLU A 29 0.16 6.33 -5.08
CA GLU A 29 1.12 7.15 -5.82
C GLU A 29 0.85 8.65 -5.59
N VAL A 30 1.87 9.38 -5.15
CA VAL A 30 1.81 10.84 -4.97
C VAL A 30 2.73 11.49 -6.00
N LYS A 31 2.14 12.27 -6.91
CA LYS A 31 2.86 12.99 -7.96
C LYS A 31 3.23 14.39 -7.49
N PHE A 32 4.50 14.75 -7.65
CA PHE A 32 5.03 16.08 -7.35
C PHE A 32 5.44 16.79 -8.64
N ARG A 33 5.36 18.12 -8.61
CA ARG A 33 5.88 19.01 -9.65
C ARG A 33 7.04 19.82 -9.06
N PRO A 34 8.06 20.18 -9.85
CA PRO A 34 9.23 20.94 -9.35
C PRO A 34 8.88 22.38 -8.91
N HIS A 35 7.88 23.03 -9.53
CA HIS A 35 7.38 24.35 -9.12
C HIS A 35 6.19 24.23 -8.14
N ILE A 36 6.34 23.47 -7.06
CA ILE A 36 5.31 23.37 -6.03
C ILE A 36 5.41 24.56 -5.06
N ASN A 37 4.27 25.20 -4.76
CA ASN A 37 4.20 26.24 -3.74
C ASN A 37 4.34 25.60 -2.34
N GLU A 38 4.91 26.31 -1.36
CA GLU A 38 5.16 25.82 0.00
C GLU A 38 3.90 25.27 0.69
N HIS A 39 2.76 25.92 0.48
CA HIS A 39 1.47 25.46 1.01
C HIS A 39 1.02 24.11 0.41
N ASP A 40 1.24 23.93 -0.89
CA ASP A 40 0.87 22.71 -1.61
C ASP A 40 1.80 21.54 -1.22
N LEU A 41 3.08 21.83 -1.00
CA LEU A 41 4.05 20.87 -0.47
C LEU A 41 3.65 20.36 0.91
N SER A 42 3.30 21.26 1.83
CA SER A 42 2.86 20.90 3.19
C SER A 42 1.62 19.99 3.14
N THR A 43 0.68 20.28 2.26
CA THR A 43 -0.52 19.45 2.08
C THR A 43 -0.17 18.06 1.56
N LYS A 44 0.70 17.95 0.55
CA LYS A 44 1.14 16.65 0.01
C LYS A 44 1.92 15.83 1.04
N ILE A 45 2.75 16.45 1.87
CA ILE A 45 3.47 15.80 2.97
C ILE A 45 2.48 15.23 3.99
N ASN A 46 1.48 16.01 4.41
CA ASN A 46 0.43 15.55 5.32
C ASN A 46 -0.37 14.35 4.74
N TYR A 47 -0.64 14.35 3.42
CA TYR A 47 -1.26 13.21 2.76
C TYR A 47 -0.36 11.97 2.78
N VAL A 48 0.94 12.12 2.50
CA VAL A 48 1.90 11.01 2.56
C VAL A 48 2.00 10.45 3.98
N GLN A 49 2.05 11.31 4.99
CA GLN A 49 2.09 10.92 6.40
C GLN A 49 0.84 10.12 6.78
N ARG A 50 -0.36 10.59 6.42
CA ARG A 50 -1.60 9.85 6.62
C ARG A 50 -1.61 8.49 5.93
N PHE A 51 -1.06 8.39 4.72
CA PHE A 51 -0.99 7.12 4.01
C PHE A 51 -0.03 6.12 4.67
N LEU A 52 1.07 6.61 5.24
CA LEU A 52 2.00 5.80 6.03
C LEU A 52 1.34 5.32 7.33
N GLU A 53 0.59 6.17 8.02
CA GLU A 53 -0.17 5.81 9.23
C GLU A 53 -1.28 4.78 8.96
N GLU A 54 -1.95 4.84 7.80
CA GLU A 54 -2.91 3.81 7.37
C GLU A 54 -2.25 2.46 7.02
N GLY A 55 -0.92 2.35 7.04
CA GLY A 55 -0.18 1.14 6.64
C GLY A 55 -0.11 0.93 5.12
N ASN A 56 -0.40 1.97 4.34
CA ASN A 56 -0.26 1.96 2.89
C ASN A 56 1.18 2.34 2.50
N ARG A 57 1.61 1.87 1.32
CA ARG A 57 2.93 2.25 0.77
C ARG A 57 2.75 3.50 -0.08
N ALA A 58 3.45 4.58 0.25
CA ALA A 58 3.46 5.80 -0.55
C ALA A 58 4.59 5.73 -1.59
N LYS A 59 4.27 5.83 -2.88
CA LYS A 59 5.27 5.96 -3.96
C LYS A 59 5.26 7.41 -4.46
N ILE A 60 6.39 8.08 -4.27
CA ILE A 60 6.55 9.49 -4.64
C ILE A 60 7.16 9.54 -6.05
N ASN A 61 6.46 10.15 -7.00
CA ASN A 61 6.95 10.35 -8.36
C ASN A 61 7.08 11.86 -8.63
N LEU A 62 8.30 12.32 -8.94
CA LEU A 62 8.55 13.69 -9.35
C LEU A 62 8.47 13.75 -10.89
N MET A 63 7.50 14.49 -11.43
CA MET A 63 7.41 14.71 -12.88
C MET A 63 8.20 15.96 -13.25
N PHE A 64 9.36 15.76 -13.86
CA PHE A 64 10.13 16.83 -14.50
C PHE A 64 9.43 17.22 -15.81
N ARG A 65 9.12 18.50 -15.97
CA ARG A 65 8.62 19.04 -17.24
C ARG A 65 9.87 19.39 -18.06
N GLY A 66 10.02 18.77 -19.23
CA GLY A 66 11.28 18.73 -19.99
C GLY A 66 12.01 20.06 -20.22
N ARG A 67 13.34 19.93 -20.30
CA ARG A 67 14.42 20.92 -20.27
C ARG A 67 14.64 21.58 -18.90
N GLU A 68 14.91 20.73 -17.92
CA GLU A 68 15.98 20.88 -16.93
C GLU A 68 16.75 19.56 -16.84
#